data_AF-A0A9E4RPS8-F1
#
_entry.id   AF-A0A9E4RPS8-F1
#
_cell.length_a   1.000
_cell.length_b   1.000
_cell.length_c   1.000
_cell.angle_alpha   90.00
_cell.angle_beta   90.00
_cell.angle_gamma   90.00
#
_symmetry.space_group_name_H-M   'P 1'
#
loop_
_entity.id
_entity.type
_entity.pdbx_description
1 polymer ?
#
loop_
_entity_poly.entity_id
_entity_poly.type
_entity_poly.pdbx_seq_one_letter_code
_entity_poly.pdbx_strand_id
1 'polypeptide(L)'
;MDWWILELIKGLGLIILAVVLHRLIRAFGKDYVSDIFRSTPQIGRNFLVLADVAYYLIFAAYTLFWVKLERPHDWAVDVGASQLEQFVFSFAGISLIIGALHGLNVFFLPFIGGVLALRERFGQGAQGD
;
A
#
# COMPACT_ATOMS: atom_id res chain seq x y z
N MET A 1 -21.69 26.89 2.94
CA MET A 1 -21.20 25.67 2.28
C MET A 1 -21.27 24.59 3.33
N ASP A 2 -22.01 23.52 3.07
CA ASP A 2 -22.13 22.45 4.06
C ASP A 2 -20.79 21.75 4.25
N TRP A 3 -20.49 21.35 5.49
CA TRP A 3 -19.22 20.74 5.90
C TRP A 3 -18.86 19.50 5.06
N TRP A 4 -19.86 18.73 4.62
CA TRP A 4 -19.68 17.52 3.82
C TRP A 4 -19.06 17.80 2.45
N ILE A 5 -19.24 19.01 1.89
CA ILE A 5 -18.67 19.38 0.59
C ILE A 5 -17.14 19.46 0.68
N LEU A 6 -16.61 20.05 1.76
CA LEU A 6 -15.17 20.13 1.99
C LEU A 6 -14.56 18.73 2.18
N GLU A 7 -15.26 17.86 2.90
CA GLU A 7 -14.84 16.46 3.07
C GLU A 7 -14.81 15.69 1.74
N LEU A 8 -15.79 15.89 0.85
CA LEU A 8 -15.78 15.28 -0.49
C LEU A 8 -14.65 15.83 -1.37
N ILE A 9 -14.42 17.15 -1.37
CA ILE A 9 -13.32 17.76 -2.14
C ILE A 9 -11.98 17.22 -1.64
N LYS A 10 -11.78 17.16 -0.32
CA LYS A 10 -10.58 16.57 0.30
C LYS A 10 -10.42 15.11 -0.10
N GLY A 11 -11.48 14.30 0.01
CA GLY A 11 -11.46 12.88 -0.36
C GLY A 11 -11.11 12.67 -1.83
N LEU A 12 -11.72 13.44 -2.73
CA LEU A 12 -11.42 13.40 -4.15
C LEU A 12 -9.97 13.81 -4.44
N GLY A 13 -9.48 14.87 -3.78
CA GLY A 13 -8.10 15.32 -3.89
C GLY A 13 -7.10 14.26 -3.44
N LEU A 14 -7.38 13.57 -2.34
CA LEU A 14 -6.56 12.45 -1.86
C LEU A 14 -6.57 11.28 -2.85
N ILE A 15 -7.72 10.89 -3.41
CA ILE A 15 -7.81 9.84 -4.41
C ILE A 15 -7.00 10.20 -5.66
N ILE A 16 -7.14 11.44 -6.16
CA ILE A 16 -6.36 11.93 -7.32
C ILE A 16 -4.86 11.85 -7.00
N LEU A 17 -4.45 12.31 -5.81
CA LEU A 17 -3.06 12.25 -5.39
C LEU A 17 -2.55 10.80 -5.33
N ALA A 18 -3.35 9.87 -4.80
CA ALA A 18 -3.03 8.44 -4.75
C ALA A 18 -2.75 7.87 -6.15
N VAL A 19 -3.65 8.15 -7.09
CA VAL A 19 -3.55 7.62 -8.46
C VAL A 19 -2.34 8.21 -9.19
N VAL A 20 -2.08 9.51 -9.01
CA VAL A 20 -0.92 10.19 -9.61
C VAL A 20 0.38 9.64 -9.04
N LEU A 21 0.50 9.58 -7.71
CA LEU A 21 1.70 9.06 -7.04
C LEU A 21 1.93 7.59 -7.38
N HIS A 22 0.88 6.77 -7.38
CA HIS A 22 0.96 5.37 -7.80
C HIS A 22 1.55 5.25 -9.21
N ARG A 23 1.04 6.03 -10.18
CA ARG A 23 1.54 6.01 -11.56
C ARG A 23 3.01 6.39 -11.65
N LEU A 24 3.45 7.40 -10.89
CA LEU A 24 4.85 7.81 -10.84
C LEU A 24 5.75 6.72 -10.24
N ILE A 25 5.38 6.20 -9.07
CA ILE A 25 6.13 5.12 -8.39
C ILE A 25 6.22 3.88 -9.28
N ARG A 26 5.12 3.50 -9.92
CA ARG A 26 5.05 2.34 -10.81
C ARG A 26 5.89 2.51 -12.07
N ALA A 27 6.02 3.72 -12.58
CA ALA A 27 6.92 4.01 -13.70
C ALA A 27 8.38 3.73 -13.32
N PHE A 28 8.85 4.25 -12.18
CA PHE A 28 10.20 3.97 -11.66
C PHE A 28 10.42 2.49 -11.35
N GLY A 29 9.43 1.83 -10.71
CA GLY A 29 9.52 0.43 -10.35
C GLY A 29 9.60 -0.51 -11.56
N LYS A 30 8.95 -0.15 -12.68
CA LYS A 30 8.96 -0.98 -13.90
C LYS A 30 10.36 -1.12 -14.50
N ASP A 31 11.10 -0.03 -14.56
CA ASP A 31 12.46 -0.04 -15.12
C ASP A 31 13.39 -0.87 -14.21
N TYR A 32 13.32 -0.66 -12.90
CA TYR A 32 14.08 -1.44 -11.91
C TYR A 32 13.80 -2.94 -11.97
N VAL A 33 12.52 -3.31 -12.06
CA VAL A 33 12.10 -4.71 -12.16
C VAL A 33 12.51 -5.34 -13.49
N SER A 34 12.51 -4.57 -14.59
CA SER A 34 12.98 -5.05 -15.89
C SER A 34 14.46 -5.44 -15.84
N ASP A 35 15.27 -4.69 -15.10
CA ASP A 35 16.70 -4.97 -14.96
C ASP A 35 16.97 -6.20 -14.09
N ILE A 36 16.28 -6.33 -12.95
CA ILE A 36 16.48 -7.45 -12.01
C ILE A 36 15.86 -8.75 -12.51
N PHE A 37 14.63 -8.69 -13.04
CA PHE A 37 13.87 -9.87 -13.49
C PHE A 37 13.94 -10.05 -15.00
N ARG A 38 15.03 -9.61 -15.63
CA ARG A 38 15.21 -9.67 -17.09
C ARG A 38 15.00 -11.07 -17.67
N SER A 39 15.40 -12.11 -16.93
CA SER A 39 15.23 -13.52 -17.31
C SER A 39 13.84 -14.09 -16.99
N THR A 40 13.05 -13.42 -16.15
CA THR A 40 11.75 -13.90 -15.65
C THR A 40 10.70 -12.76 -15.58
N PRO A 41 10.32 -12.15 -16.72
CA PRO A 41 9.48 -10.95 -16.74
C PRO A 41 8.08 -11.13 -16.13
N GLN A 42 7.53 -12.35 -16.10
CA GLN A 42 6.27 -12.64 -15.43
C GLN A 42 6.37 -12.45 -13.91
N ILE A 43 7.47 -12.89 -13.31
CA ILE A 43 7.70 -12.78 -11.85
C ILE A 43 7.84 -11.30 -11.48
N GLY A 44 8.61 -10.54 -12.26
CA GLY A 44 8.75 -9.11 -12.07
C GLY A 44 7.42 -8.35 -12.15
N ARG A 45 6.58 -8.67 -13.14
CA ARG A 45 5.23 -8.07 -13.24
C ARG A 45 4.36 -8.41 -12.03
N ASN A 46 4.36 -9.67 -11.58
CA ASN A 46 3.60 -10.09 -10.41
C ASN A 46 4.11 -9.41 -9.13
N PHE A 47 5.42 -9.20 -9.01
CA PHE A 47 6.03 -8.47 -7.91
C PHE A 47 5.50 -7.03 -7.82
N LEU A 48 5.43 -6.31 -8.93
CA LEU A 48 4.86 -4.96 -8.96
C LEU A 48 3.39 -4.96 -8.54
N VAL A 49 2.59 -5.92 -9.01
CA VAL A 49 1.18 -6.03 -8.59
C VAL A 49 1.05 -6.29 -7.09
N LEU A 50 1.92 -7.13 -6.52
CA LEU A 50 1.95 -7.34 -5.07
C LEU A 50 2.32 -6.06 -4.32
N ALA A 51 3.32 -5.31 -4.78
CA ALA A 51 3.68 -4.01 -4.18
C ALA A 51 2.52 -3.00 -4.28
N ASP A 52 1.78 -3.00 -5.39
CA ASP A 52 0.62 -2.14 -5.62
C ASP A 52 -0.48 -2.38 -4.56
N VAL A 53 -0.70 -3.62 -4.14
CA VAL A 53 -1.68 -3.95 -3.06
C VAL A 53 -1.29 -3.28 -1.73
N ALA A 54 -0.03 -3.35 -1.33
CA ALA A 54 0.45 -2.69 -0.11
C ALA A 54 0.23 -1.17 -0.19
N TYR A 55 0.55 -0.58 -1.34
CA TYR A 55 0.38 0.85 -1.58
C TYR A 55 -1.07 1.30 -1.38
N TYR A 56 -2.03 0.62 -2.01
CA TYR A 56 -3.43 1.00 -1.92
C TYR A 56 -4.01 0.80 -0.52
N LEU A 57 -3.59 -0.26 0.19
CA LEU A 57 -4.03 -0.51 1.57
C LEU A 57 -3.57 0.59 2.54
N ILE A 58 -2.30 1.00 2.43
CA ILE A 58 -1.75 2.08 3.27
C ILE A 58 -2.42 3.41 2.93
N PHE A 59 -2.62 3.70 1.64
CA PHE A 59 -3.24 4.95 1.22
C PHE A 59 -4.73 5.02 1.61
N ALA A 60 -5.46 3.92 1.46
CA ALA A 60 -6.84 3.80 1.92
C ALA A 60 -6.93 3.99 3.44
N ALA A 61 -6.05 3.34 4.21
CA ALA A 61 -5.98 3.53 5.65
C ALA A 61 -5.75 4.98 6.04
N TYR A 62 -4.76 5.64 5.44
CA TYR A 62 -4.49 7.06 5.65
C TYR A 62 -5.74 7.89 5.36
N THR A 63 -6.36 7.70 4.20
CA THR A 63 -7.57 8.45 3.80
C THR A 63 -8.68 8.30 4.85
N LEU A 64 -8.93 7.07 5.31
CA LEU A 64 -9.98 6.79 6.29
C LEU A 64 -9.70 7.37 7.68
N PHE A 65 -8.44 7.42 8.12
CA PHE A 65 -8.09 8.08 9.40
C PHE A 65 -8.38 9.58 9.40
N TRP A 66 -8.45 10.21 8.23
CA TRP A 66 -8.69 11.65 8.10
C TRP A 66 -10.14 12.00 7.78
N VAL A 67 -11.03 11.03 7.59
CA VAL A 67 -12.46 11.28 7.38
C VAL A 67 -13.07 11.80 8.68
N LYS A 68 -13.77 12.94 8.61
CA LYS A 68 -14.57 13.45 9.72
C LYS A 68 -16.04 13.11 9.49
N LEU A 69 -16.63 12.39 10.44
CA LEU A 69 -18.03 12.01 10.39
C LEU A 69 -18.80 12.84 11.41
N GLU A 70 -19.46 13.89 10.93
CA GLU A 70 -20.42 14.64 11.73
C GLU A 70 -21.84 14.19 11.38
N ARG A 71 -22.73 14.18 12.38
CA ARG A 71 -24.13 13.80 12.16
C ARG A 71 -24.91 15.01 11.67
N PRO A 72 -25.63 14.92 10.54
CA PRO A 72 -26.66 15.91 10.21
C PRO A 72 -27.70 15.98 11.32
N HIS A 73 -28.21 17.18 11.61
CA HIS A 73 -29.11 17.44 12.75
C HIS A 73 -30.47 16.71 12.63
N ASP A 74 -30.76 16.19 11.46
CA ASP A 74 -32.01 15.63 10.97
C ASP A 74 -31.99 14.10 10.76
N TRP A 75 -30.89 13.42 11.11
CA TRP A 75 -30.79 11.95 11.02
C TRP A 75 -31.41 11.22 12.23
N ALA A 76 -32.14 10.14 11.94
CA ALA A 76 -32.76 9.25 12.94
C ALA A 76 -31.72 8.63 13.90
N VAL A 77 -32.16 8.26 15.10
CA VAL A 77 -31.30 7.88 16.26
C VAL A 77 -30.68 6.48 16.12
N ASP A 78 -30.98 5.75 15.04
CA ASP A 78 -30.75 4.30 14.96
C ASP A 78 -29.27 3.91 14.79
N VAL A 79 -28.42 4.78 14.25
CA VAL A 79 -26.97 4.58 14.17
C VAL A 79 -26.23 5.81 14.66
N GLY A 80 -25.53 5.67 15.78
CA GLY A 80 -24.72 6.75 16.35
C GLY A 80 -23.50 7.05 15.48
N ALA A 81 -23.25 8.33 15.18
CA ALA A 81 -22.04 8.78 14.47
C ALA A 81 -20.74 8.22 15.10
N SER A 82 -20.71 8.03 16.42
CA SER A 82 -19.61 7.39 17.14
C SER A 82 -19.37 5.93 16.75
N GLN A 83 -20.43 5.15 16.51
CA GLN A 83 -20.33 3.76 16.09
C GLN A 83 -19.75 3.67 14.67
N LEU A 84 -20.19 4.57 13.77
CA LEU A 84 -19.66 4.64 12.41
C LEU A 84 -18.19 5.09 12.40
N GLU A 85 -17.83 6.08 13.21
CA GLU A 85 -16.46 6.55 13.39
C GLU A 85 -15.54 5.43 13.90
N GLN A 86 -15.98 4.68 14.92
CA GLN A 86 -15.22 3.54 15.42
C GLN A 86 -15.04 2.43 14.37
N PHE A 87 -16.08 2.16 13.57
CA PHE A 87 -15.99 1.21 12.47
C PHE A 87 -14.98 1.66 11.40
N VAL A 88 -15.06 2.93 10.97
CA VAL A 88 -14.12 3.51 9.99
C VAL A 88 -12.69 3.47 10.52
N PHE A 89 -12.48 3.81 11.78
CA PHE A 89 -11.16 3.76 12.42
C PHE A 89 -10.61 2.33 12.49
N SER A 90 -11.45 1.35 12.79
CA SER A 90 -11.05 -0.07 12.80
C SER A 90 -10.68 -0.56 11.40
N PHE A 91 -11.46 -0.18 10.38
CA PHE A 91 -11.19 -0.53 8.99
C PHE A 91 -9.90 0.14 8.47
N ALA A 92 -9.66 1.39 8.87
CA ALA A 92 -8.41 2.09 8.60
C ALA A 92 -7.21 1.38 9.24
N GLY A 93 -7.34 1.02 10.52
CA GLY A 93 -6.30 0.32 11.28
C GLY A 93 -5.91 -1.03 10.68
N ILE A 94 -6.90 -1.88 10.36
CA ILE A 94 -6.60 -3.19 9.77
C ILE A 94 -5.99 -3.06 8.38
N SER A 95 -6.46 -2.11 7.57
CA SER A 95 -5.89 -1.82 6.25
C SER A 95 -4.42 -1.39 6.36
N LEU A 96 -4.09 -0.55 7.35
CA LEU A 96 -2.70 -0.13 7.59
C LEU A 96 -1.82 -1.30 8.01
N ILE A 97 -2.29 -2.13 8.94
CA ILE A 97 -1.53 -3.30 9.43
C ILE A 97 -1.24 -4.26 8.27
N ILE A 98 -2.26 -4.62 7.49
CA ILE A 98 -2.08 -5.54 6.36
C ILE A 98 -1.17 -4.91 5.30
N GLY A 99 -1.41 -3.65 4.93
CA GLY A 99 -0.59 -2.94 3.94
C GLY A 99 0.89 -2.86 4.35
N ALA A 100 1.17 -2.56 5.62
CA ALA A 100 2.52 -2.50 6.17
C ALA A 100 3.18 -3.90 6.20
N LEU A 101 2.52 -4.90 6.78
CA LEU A 101 3.06 -6.26 6.85
C LEU A 101 3.31 -6.84 5.45
N HIS A 102 2.39 -6.63 4.51
CA HIS A 102 2.53 -7.07 3.13
C HIS A 102 3.68 -6.33 2.43
N GLY A 103 3.77 -5.01 2.59
CA GLY A 103 4.87 -4.21 2.04
C GLY A 103 6.24 -4.66 2.54
N LEU A 104 6.36 -4.92 3.85
CA LEU A 104 7.56 -5.50 4.44
C LEU A 104 7.87 -6.88 3.85
N ASN A 105 6.88 -7.77 3.76
CA ASN A 105 7.08 -9.12 3.22
C ASN A 105 7.57 -9.09 1.76
N VAL A 106 6.96 -8.24 0.93
CA VAL A 106 7.37 -8.03 -0.47
C VAL A 106 8.82 -7.52 -0.55
N PHE A 107 9.25 -6.66 0.38
CA PHE A 107 10.62 -6.12 0.39
C PHE A 107 11.66 -7.11 0.95
N PHE A 108 11.32 -7.86 2.01
CA PHE A 108 12.27 -8.73 2.71
C PHE A 108 12.59 -10.03 1.96
N LEU A 109 11.60 -10.64 1.27
CA LEU A 109 11.81 -11.92 0.59
C LEU A 109 12.91 -11.86 -0.50
N PRO A 110 12.93 -10.87 -1.42
CA PRO A 110 14.00 -10.74 -2.39
C PRO A 110 15.36 -10.46 -1.75
N PHE A 111 15.38 -9.69 -0.66
CA PHE A 111 16.62 -9.34 0.05
C PHE A 111 17.28 -10.59 0.65
N ILE A 112 16.52 -11.42 1.37
CA ILE A 112 17.01 -12.66 1.98
C ILE A 112 17.49 -13.64 0.88
N GLY A 113 16.71 -13.80 -0.19
CA GLY A 113 17.10 -14.63 -1.33
C GLY A 113 18.40 -14.17 -2.00
N GLY A 114 18.56 -12.85 -2.16
CA GLY A 114 19.78 -12.26 -2.72
C GLY A 114 21.02 -12.50 -1.83
N VAL A 115 20.89 -12.33 -0.52
CA VAL A 115 21.99 -12.57 0.44
C VAL A 115 22.40 -14.05 0.47
N LEU A 116 21.44 -14.98 0.46
CA LEU A 116 21.72 -16.42 0.42
C LEU A 116 22.40 -16.85 -0.87
N ALA A 117 21.90 -16.38 -2.03
CA ALA A 117 22.51 -16.67 -3.33
C ALA A 117 23.94 -16.13 -3.44
N LEU A 118 24.21 -14.97 -2.83
CA LEU A 118 25.56 -14.39 -2.77
C LEU A 118 26.49 -15.25 -1.91
N ARG A 119 26.01 -15.73 -0.75
CA ARG A 119 26.77 -16.64 0.12
C ARG A 119 27.11 -17.96 -0.56
N GLU A 120 26.19 -18.54 -1.32
CA GLU A 120 26.45 -19.78 -2.09
C GLU A 120 27.53 -19.58 -3.16
N ARG A 121 27.52 -18.45 -3.87
CA ARG A 121 28.57 -18.12 -4.85
C ARG A 121 29.95 -18.00 -4.23
N PHE A 122 30.05 -17.33 -3.07
CA PHE A 122 31.32 -17.25 -2.34
C PHE A 122 31.75 -18.58 -1.72
N GLY A 123 30.79 -19.42 -1.30
CA GLY A 123 31.08 -20.76 -0.78
C GLY A 123 31.58 -21.74 -1.84
N GLN A 124 31.06 -21.69 -3.06
CA GLN A 124 31.51 -22.53 -4.19
C GLN A 124 32.87 -22.09 -4.75
N GLY A 125 33.17 -20.79 -4.76
CA GLY A 125 34.48 -20.28 -5.17
C GLY A 125 35.64 -20.71 -4.25
N ALA A 126 35.35 -21.11 -3.00
CA ALA A 126 36.36 -21.56 -2.03
C ALA A 126 36.67 -23.07 -2.07
N GLN A 127 35.95 -23.86 -2.89
CA GLN A 127 36.19 -25.30 -3.07
C GLN A 127 36.77 -25.66 -4.45
N GLY A 128 37.00 -24.65 -5.31
CA GLY A 128 37.49 -24.82 -6.68
C GLY A 128 38.98 -24.54 -6.89
N ASP A 129 39.72 -24.21 -5.83
CA ASP A 129 41.19 -24.04 -5.80
C ASP A 129 41.82 -25.18 -4.98
#